data_AF-A0AB36IZU1-F1
#
_entry.id   AF-A0AB36IZU1-F1
#
_cell.length_a   1.000
_cell.length_b   1.000
_cell.length_c   1.000
_cell.angle_alpha   90.00
_cell.angle_beta   90.00
_cell.angle_gamma   90.00
#
_symmetry.space_group_name_H-M   'P 1'
#
loop_
_entity.id
_entity.type
_entity.pdbx_description
1 polymer ?
#
loop_
_entity_poly.entity_id
_entity_poly.type
_entity_poly.pdbx_seq_one_letter_code
_entity_poly.pdbx_strand_id
1 'polypeptide(L)'
;MRSVKTLTTATLVAATAFGGLSTAPTAHAITKEDVALNGTFRATSIGDWAMRNDQYFGEPTVYQTWTISSSCVSTQECHGTLTSDQGWSAPLYMLDGQMWKAKHEVPDWERCQDGGTAFSGMQTFFFYPVNDNGGYQLGSRTLAGKDKTVGPSGACGQNQWLDITMPLRLDQLS
;
A
#
# COMPACT_ATOMS: atom_id res chain seq x y z
N MET A 1 -8.49 53.45 76.52
CA MET A 1 -9.72 53.06 75.80
C MET A 1 -9.32 52.56 74.41
N ARG A 2 -9.59 51.27 74.10
CA ARG A 2 -9.75 50.60 72.78
C ARG A 2 -8.65 50.84 71.71
N SER A 3 -8.15 49.88 70.94
CA SER A 3 -8.72 48.58 70.51
C SER A 3 -7.59 47.71 69.94
N VAL A 4 -7.65 46.41 70.22
CA VAL A 4 -6.99 45.34 69.46
C VAL A 4 -7.72 45.14 68.13
N LYS A 5 -7.00 44.84 67.03
CA LYS A 5 -7.42 44.17 65.78
C LYS A 5 -6.33 44.41 64.70
N THR A 6 -5.88 43.51 63.83
CA THR A 6 -6.18 42.11 63.49
C THR A 6 -4.99 41.63 62.63
N LEU A 7 -4.60 40.35 62.73
CA LEU A 7 -3.75 39.68 61.74
C LEU A 7 -4.49 39.60 60.39
N THR A 8 -3.80 39.86 59.29
CA THR A 8 -4.28 39.50 57.95
C THR A 8 -3.11 39.02 57.11
N THR A 9 -2.92 37.70 57.12
CA THR A 9 -2.04 36.95 56.23
C THR A 9 -2.67 36.94 54.84
N ALA A 10 -2.00 37.49 53.83
CA ALA A 10 -2.41 37.38 52.44
C ALA A 10 -1.45 36.44 51.71
N THR A 11 -1.86 35.19 51.53
CA THR A 11 -1.23 34.21 50.65
C THR A 11 -1.60 34.54 49.20
N LEU A 12 -0.66 35.12 48.45
CA LEU A 12 -0.75 35.29 47.00
C LEU A 12 -0.44 33.95 46.31
N VAL A 13 -1.48 33.23 45.91
CA VAL A 13 -1.35 32.12 44.94
C VAL A 13 -1.41 32.75 43.54
N ALA A 14 -0.25 32.92 42.92
CA ALA A 14 -0.16 33.30 41.51
C ALA A 14 -0.46 32.07 40.64
N ALA A 15 -1.65 32.03 40.04
CA ALA A 15 -2.00 31.04 39.04
C ALA A 15 -1.27 31.35 37.72
N THR A 16 -0.22 30.60 37.40
CA THR A 16 0.40 30.60 36.08
C THR A 16 -0.53 29.91 35.09
N ALA A 17 -1.38 30.67 34.41
CA ALA A 17 -2.11 30.19 33.25
C ALA A 17 -1.13 29.99 32.08
N PHE A 18 -0.67 28.75 31.87
CA PHE A 18 0.03 28.38 30.64
C PHE A 18 -0.96 28.41 29.48
N GLY A 19 -1.07 29.58 28.84
CA GLY A 19 -1.76 29.76 27.57
C GLY A 19 -0.97 29.11 26.42
N GLY A 20 -1.10 27.79 26.29
CA GLY A 20 -0.67 27.07 25.09
C GLY A 20 -1.60 27.38 23.93
N LEU A 21 -1.40 28.51 23.25
CA LEU A 21 -1.99 28.81 21.95
C LEU A 21 -1.28 27.97 20.88
N SER A 22 -1.42 26.64 20.94
CA SER A 22 -1.19 25.81 19.76
C SER A 22 -2.39 26.01 18.85
N THR A 23 -2.21 26.71 17.73
CA THR A 23 -3.19 26.69 16.65
C THR A 23 -3.41 25.23 16.27
N ALA A 24 -4.63 24.73 16.44
CA ALA A 24 -4.97 23.39 15.96
C ALA A 24 -4.62 23.31 14.47
N PRO A 25 -3.99 22.22 13.99
CA PRO A 25 -3.73 22.05 12.57
C PRO A 25 -5.06 22.16 11.81
N THR A 26 -5.03 22.80 10.64
CA THR A 26 -6.20 22.93 9.79
C THR A 26 -6.68 21.54 9.38
N ALA A 27 -7.90 21.18 9.77
CA ALA A 27 -8.53 19.95 9.31
C ALA A 27 -8.86 20.10 7.82
N HIS A 28 -8.08 19.45 6.97
CA HIS A 28 -8.41 19.32 5.55
C HIS A 28 -9.24 18.05 5.35
N ALA A 29 -10.37 18.18 4.67
CA ALA A 29 -11.13 17.03 4.23
C ALA A 29 -10.35 16.31 3.13
N ILE A 30 -10.23 14.98 3.24
CA ILE A 30 -9.67 14.16 2.17
C ILE A 30 -10.64 14.24 0.98
N THR A 31 -10.10 14.67 -0.16
CA THR A 31 -10.81 14.71 -1.43
C THR A 31 -10.55 13.44 -2.23
N LYS A 32 -11.35 13.20 -3.27
CA LYS A 32 -11.15 12.04 -4.16
C LYS A 32 -9.85 12.19 -4.96
N GLU A 33 -9.41 13.41 -5.21
CA GLU A 33 -8.15 13.73 -5.88
C GLU A 33 -6.94 13.36 -5.03
N ASP A 34 -7.04 13.50 -3.69
CA ASP A 34 -5.97 13.08 -2.76
C ASP A 34 -5.77 11.56 -2.73
N VAL A 35 -6.78 10.79 -3.13
CA VAL A 35 -6.73 9.32 -3.21
C VAL A 35 -6.17 8.84 -4.53
N ALA A 36 -6.34 9.61 -5.61
CA ALA A 36 -5.90 9.22 -6.95
C ALA A 36 -4.39 9.00 -6.98
N LEU A 37 -3.98 7.83 -7.45
CA LEU A 37 -2.58 7.45 -7.60
C LEU A 37 -2.12 7.71 -9.03
N ASN A 38 -1.17 8.62 -9.20
CA ASN A 38 -0.64 9.00 -10.51
C ASN A 38 0.88 9.18 -10.43
N GLY A 39 1.59 8.78 -11.47
CA GLY A 39 3.03 8.99 -11.60
C GLY A 39 3.79 7.75 -12.02
N THR A 40 5.10 7.81 -11.85
CA THR A 40 6.01 6.71 -12.17
C THR A 40 6.55 6.10 -10.89
N PHE A 41 6.56 4.77 -10.80
CA PHE A 41 6.93 4.02 -9.61
C PHE A 41 7.96 2.96 -9.96
N ARG A 42 8.95 2.76 -9.08
CA ARG A 42 9.77 1.56 -9.09
C ARG A 42 9.06 0.49 -8.28
N ALA A 43 8.60 -0.56 -8.93
CA ALA A 43 8.04 -1.74 -8.29
C ALA A 43 9.11 -2.80 -8.06
N THR A 44 9.13 -3.35 -6.85
CA THR A 44 10.05 -4.43 -6.45
C THR A 44 9.24 -5.56 -5.82
N SER A 45 9.13 -6.67 -6.53
CA SER A 45 8.60 -7.93 -5.98
C SER A 45 9.75 -8.69 -5.33
N ILE A 46 9.76 -8.74 -4.00
CA ILE A 46 10.87 -9.21 -3.18
C ILE A 46 10.84 -10.74 -3.12
N GLY A 47 11.69 -11.37 -3.91
CA GLY A 47 11.71 -12.81 -4.08
C GLY A 47 12.31 -13.58 -2.89
N ASP A 48 13.16 -12.94 -2.08
CA ASP A 48 13.80 -13.57 -0.90
C ASP A 48 12.79 -14.09 0.13
N TRP A 49 11.60 -13.49 0.16
CA TRP A 49 10.49 -13.83 1.06
C TRP A 49 9.28 -14.38 0.32
N ALA A 50 9.50 -14.85 -0.92
CA ALA A 50 8.46 -15.48 -1.70
C ALA A 50 7.95 -16.75 -1.00
N MET A 51 6.67 -17.05 -1.23
CA MET A 51 6.01 -18.24 -0.77
C MET A 51 5.44 -18.99 -1.97
N ARG A 52 5.68 -20.30 -2.01
CA ARG A 52 5.00 -21.23 -2.91
C ARG A 52 3.99 -22.04 -2.11
N ASN A 53 2.71 -21.90 -2.42
CA ASN A 53 1.60 -22.55 -1.70
C ASN A 53 1.71 -22.34 -0.19
N ASP A 54 1.86 -21.07 0.22
CA ASP A 54 2.02 -20.60 1.60
C ASP A 54 3.26 -21.14 2.36
N GLN A 55 4.21 -21.76 1.66
CA GLN A 55 5.49 -22.18 2.22
C GLN A 55 6.61 -21.31 1.67
N TYR A 56 7.50 -20.83 2.54
CA TYR A 56 8.66 -20.04 2.11
C TYR A 56 9.48 -20.79 1.06
N PHE A 57 9.63 -20.16 -0.08
CA PHE A 57 10.36 -20.67 -1.22
C PHE A 57 10.87 -19.46 -1.98
N GLY A 58 12.16 -19.16 -1.82
CA GLY A 58 12.76 -17.98 -2.44
C GLY A 58 12.65 -18.03 -3.96
N GLU A 59 12.26 -16.90 -4.54
CA GLU A 59 12.21 -16.66 -5.98
C GLU A 59 13.18 -15.54 -6.35
N PRO A 60 13.53 -15.36 -7.64
CA PRO A 60 14.25 -14.19 -8.08
C PRO A 60 13.45 -12.90 -7.81
N THR A 61 14.09 -11.91 -7.21
CA THR A 61 13.49 -10.57 -7.05
C THR A 61 13.27 -9.93 -8.41
N VAL A 62 12.06 -9.41 -8.64
CA VAL A 62 11.67 -8.77 -9.90
C VAL A 62 11.61 -7.26 -9.72
N TYR A 63 12.30 -6.53 -10.59
CA TYR A 63 12.27 -5.07 -10.66
C TYR A 63 11.54 -4.61 -11.91
N GLN A 64 10.65 -3.64 -11.73
CA GLN A 64 9.84 -3.05 -12.79
C GLN A 64 9.72 -1.54 -12.58
N THR A 65 9.47 -0.82 -13.67
CA THR A 65 9.04 0.58 -13.65
C THR A 65 7.60 0.64 -14.12
N TRP A 66 6.72 1.14 -13.25
CA TRP A 66 5.30 1.27 -13.55
C TRP A 66 4.94 2.72 -13.79
N THR A 67 4.15 2.96 -14.84
CA THR A 67 3.43 4.22 -15.04
C THR A 67 1.99 3.99 -14.65
N ILE A 68 1.52 4.71 -13.62
CA ILE A 68 0.17 4.61 -13.10
C ILE A 68 -0.59 5.88 -13.44
N SER A 69 -1.79 5.70 -14.02
CA SER A 69 -2.77 6.78 -14.22
C SER A 69 -4.10 6.35 -13.64
N SER A 70 -4.67 7.11 -12.72
CA SER A 70 -5.97 6.80 -12.10
C SER A 70 -6.81 8.05 -11.83
N SER A 71 -8.11 7.81 -11.75
CA SER A 71 -9.13 8.81 -11.43
C SER A 71 -10.16 8.20 -10.48
N CYS A 72 -10.74 9.05 -9.62
CA CYS A 72 -11.62 8.62 -8.55
C CYS A 72 -13.04 9.15 -8.74
N VAL A 73 -14.03 8.28 -8.52
CA VAL A 73 -15.44 8.65 -8.44
C VAL A 73 -15.75 9.15 -7.03
N SER A 74 -15.20 8.47 -6.02
CA SER A 74 -15.28 8.84 -4.60
C SER A 74 -13.95 8.54 -3.90
N THR A 75 -13.83 8.85 -2.61
CA THR A 75 -12.66 8.46 -1.81
C THR A 75 -12.55 6.95 -1.61
N GLN A 76 -13.60 6.17 -1.94
CA GLN A 76 -13.64 4.71 -1.82
C GLN A 76 -13.49 3.99 -3.15
N GLU A 77 -13.77 4.68 -4.26
CA GLU A 77 -13.83 4.07 -5.59
C GLU A 77 -12.98 4.85 -6.59
N CYS A 78 -11.92 4.21 -7.07
CA CYS A 78 -11.03 4.72 -8.10
C CYS A 78 -10.72 3.65 -9.14
N HIS A 79 -10.48 4.12 -10.37
CA HIS A 79 -10.18 3.29 -11.53
C HIS A 79 -9.05 3.93 -12.33
N GLY A 80 -8.28 3.11 -13.03
CA GLY A 80 -7.11 3.56 -13.75
C GLY A 80 -6.47 2.47 -14.60
N THR A 81 -5.25 2.74 -15.02
CA THR A 81 -4.41 1.83 -15.78
C THR A 81 -3.01 1.84 -15.21
N LEU A 82 -2.43 0.66 -15.12
CA LEU A 82 -1.04 0.43 -14.75
C LEU A 82 -0.33 -0.12 -15.98
N THR A 83 0.73 0.55 -16.41
CA THR A 83 1.58 0.12 -17.52
C THR A 83 2.98 -0.18 -17.00
N SER A 84 3.50 -1.36 -17.33
CA SER A 84 4.84 -1.80 -16.94
C SER A 84 5.83 -1.61 -18.08
N ASP A 85 7.08 -1.27 -17.73
CA ASP A 85 8.21 -1.24 -18.65
C ASP A 85 8.55 -2.61 -19.24
N GLN A 86 8.02 -3.70 -18.67
CA GLN A 86 8.11 -5.05 -19.21
C GLN A 86 7.09 -5.35 -20.33
N GLY A 87 6.37 -4.34 -20.82
CA GLY A 87 5.55 -4.45 -22.04
C GLY A 87 4.12 -4.94 -21.83
N TRP A 88 3.61 -4.94 -20.60
CA TRP A 88 2.22 -5.27 -20.29
C TRP A 88 1.48 -4.10 -19.64
N SER A 89 0.15 -4.14 -19.70
CA SER A 89 -0.72 -3.19 -19.02
C SER A 89 -1.90 -3.90 -18.36
N ALA A 90 -2.37 -3.38 -17.23
CA ALA A 90 -3.49 -3.93 -16.48
C ALA A 90 -4.47 -2.82 -16.07
N PRO A 91 -5.78 -3.13 -15.98
CA PRO A 91 -6.71 -2.25 -15.30
C PRO A 91 -6.34 -2.16 -13.81
N LEU A 92 -6.31 -0.94 -13.30
CA LEU A 92 -6.06 -0.63 -11.90
C LEU A 92 -7.37 -0.19 -11.26
N TYR A 93 -7.70 -0.69 -10.07
CA TYR A 93 -8.91 -0.31 -9.36
C TYR A 93 -8.74 -0.36 -7.84
N MET A 94 -9.56 0.40 -7.14
CA MET A 94 -9.64 0.45 -5.67
C MET A 94 -11.09 0.71 -5.30
N LEU A 95 -11.67 -0.13 -4.44
CA LEU A 95 -13.11 -0.18 -4.14
C LEU A 95 -13.44 -0.08 -2.64
N ASP A 96 -12.42 0.05 -1.80
CA ASP A 96 -12.53 0.02 -0.33
C ASP A 96 -11.91 1.26 0.35
N GLY A 97 -11.45 2.24 -0.43
CA GLY A 97 -10.76 3.43 0.05
C GLY A 97 -9.29 3.24 0.43
N GLN A 98 -8.72 2.04 0.27
CA GLN A 98 -7.39 1.74 0.82
C GLN A 98 -6.50 0.91 -0.11
N MET A 99 -7.01 -0.18 -0.68
CA MET A 99 -6.23 -1.20 -1.36
C MET A 99 -6.38 -1.09 -2.88
N TRP A 100 -5.30 -0.69 -3.54
CA TRP A 100 -5.19 -0.74 -4.99
C TRP A 100 -4.96 -2.16 -5.47
N LYS A 101 -5.59 -2.52 -6.59
CA LYS A 101 -5.53 -3.84 -7.21
C LYS A 101 -5.31 -3.72 -8.70
N ALA A 102 -4.31 -4.42 -9.21
CA ALA A 102 -4.08 -4.58 -10.65
C ALA A 102 -3.95 -6.06 -10.97
N LYS A 103 -4.64 -6.52 -12.02
CA LYS A 103 -4.67 -7.94 -12.40
C LYS A 103 -4.43 -8.09 -13.89
N HIS A 104 -3.50 -8.97 -14.26
CA HIS A 104 -3.29 -9.37 -15.66
C HIS A 104 -2.94 -10.84 -15.76
N GLU A 105 -3.05 -11.36 -16.98
CA GLU A 105 -2.59 -12.70 -17.30
C GLU A 105 -1.10 -12.66 -17.66
N VAL A 106 -0.38 -13.71 -17.26
CA VAL A 106 1.01 -13.97 -17.64
C VAL A 106 1.02 -15.24 -18.48
N PRO A 107 1.21 -15.13 -19.81
CA PRO A 107 1.30 -16.29 -20.68
C PRO A 107 2.47 -17.20 -20.32
N ASP A 108 2.29 -18.51 -20.49
CA ASP A 108 3.34 -19.54 -20.32
C ASP A 108 4.11 -19.45 -18.99
N TRP A 109 3.41 -19.07 -17.92
CA TRP A 109 3.99 -18.83 -16.60
C TRP A 109 4.32 -20.14 -15.87
N GLU A 110 3.34 -21.03 -15.75
CA GLU A 110 3.54 -22.33 -15.11
C GLU A 110 4.06 -23.32 -16.14
N ARG A 111 5.38 -23.52 -16.16
CA ARG A 111 6.04 -24.47 -17.05
C ARG A 111 6.17 -25.84 -16.40
N CYS A 112 5.68 -26.86 -17.10
CA CYS A 112 5.71 -28.23 -16.63
C CYS A 112 7.07 -28.89 -16.87
N GLN A 113 7.37 -29.92 -16.06
CA GLN A 113 8.63 -30.65 -16.14
C GLN A 113 8.79 -31.47 -17.43
N ASP A 114 7.69 -31.72 -18.15
CA ASP A 114 7.70 -32.37 -19.47
C ASP A 114 8.38 -31.52 -20.56
N GLY A 115 8.72 -30.25 -20.25
CA GLY A 115 9.51 -29.36 -21.11
C GLY A 115 8.75 -28.80 -22.31
N GLY A 116 7.48 -29.16 -22.47
CA GLY A 116 6.65 -28.75 -23.61
C GLY A 116 5.35 -28.07 -23.24
N THR A 117 4.80 -28.34 -22.04
CA THR A 117 3.52 -27.78 -21.61
C THR A 117 3.73 -26.58 -20.70
N ALA A 118 3.01 -25.50 -20.99
CA ALA A 118 2.94 -24.33 -20.13
C ALA A 118 1.50 -23.83 -20.00
N PHE A 119 1.18 -23.26 -18.85
CA PHE A 119 -0.13 -22.69 -18.56
C PHE A 119 -0.01 -21.22 -18.16
N SER A 120 -0.96 -20.40 -18.61
CA SER A 120 -1.05 -19.00 -18.20
C SER A 120 -1.33 -18.89 -16.69
N GLY A 121 -0.63 -17.99 -16.02
CA GLY A 121 -0.87 -17.61 -14.63
C GLY A 121 -1.66 -16.31 -14.55
N MET A 122 -2.46 -16.14 -13.49
CA MET A 122 -3.09 -14.85 -13.18
C MET A 122 -2.29 -14.12 -12.12
N GLN A 123 -1.60 -13.04 -12.52
CA GLN A 123 -0.84 -12.18 -11.64
C GLN A 123 -1.72 -11.03 -11.12
N THR A 124 -1.75 -10.87 -9.81
CA THR A 124 -2.53 -9.84 -9.11
C THR A 124 -1.63 -9.11 -8.12
N PHE A 125 -1.52 -7.80 -8.31
CA PHE A 125 -0.84 -6.90 -7.40
C PHE A 125 -1.85 -6.25 -6.47
N PHE A 126 -1.51 -6.19 -5.18
CA PHE A 126 -2.26 -5.49 -4.15
C PHE A 126 -1.33 -4.54 -3.45
N PHE A 127 -1.65 -3.26 -3.33
CA PHE A 127 -0.77 -2.30 -2.68
C PHE A 127 -1.51 -1.09 -2.11
N TYR A 128 -0.91 -0.45 -1.12
CA TYR A 128 -1.45 0.71 -0.42
C TYR A 128 -0.32 1.60 0.11
N PRO A 129 -0.54 2.92 0.23
CA PRO A 129 0.48 3.85 0.69
C PRO A 129 0.77 3.69 2.18
N VAL A 130 2.05 3.70 2.54
CA VAL A 130 2.53 3.45 3.91
C VAL A 130 3.55 4.47 4.38
N ASN A 131 3.60 4.71 5.68
CA ASN A 131 4.64 5.49 6.34
C ASN A 131 5.90 4.66 6.62
N ASP A 132 6.90 5.28 7.23
CA ASP A 132 8.19 4.64 7.55
C ASP A 132 8.07 3.43 8.50
N ASN A 133 6.98 3.34 9.26
CA ASN A 133 6.69 2.22 10.16
C ASN A 133 5.82 1.12 9.49
N GLY A 134 5.48 1.27 8.20
CA GLY A 134 4.60 0.35 7.48
C GLY A 134 3.10 0.54 7.77
N GLY A 135 2.72 1.57 8.52
CA GLY A 135 1.31 1.91 8.76
C GLY A 135 0.72 2.66 7.57
N TYR A 136 -0.59 2.48 7.33
CA TYR A 136 -1.29 3.18 6.24
C TYR A 136 -1.15 4.71 6.38
N GLN A 137 -0.74 5.37 5.30
CA GLN A 137 -0.65 6.83 5.25
C GLN A 137 -0.94 7.33 3.83
N LEU A 138 -2.07 7.99 3.66
CA LEU A 138 -2.45 8.59 2.37
C LEU A 138 -1.41 9.64 1.93
N GLY A 139 -1.15 9.72 0.62
CA GLY A 139 -0.17 10.64 0.03
C GLY A 139 1.30 10.23 0.26
N SER A 140 1.57 9.08 0.88
CA SER A 140 2.93 8.55 0.97
C SER A 140 3.50 8.21 -0.40
N ARG A 141 4.79 8.50 -0.59
CA ARG A 141 5.58 8.12 -1.77
C ARG A 141 6.00 6.66 -1.78
N THR A 142 5.82 5.96 -0.66
CA THR A 142 6.13 4.53 -0.52
C THR A 142 4.83 3.75 -0.39
N LEU A 143 4.69 2.68 -1.17
CA LEU A 143 3.56 1.76 -1.06
C LEU A 143 4.08 0.36 -0.74
N ALA A 144 3.34 -0.34 0.11
CA ALA A 144 3.59 -1.72 0.47
C ALA A 144 2.44 -2.59 -0.06
N GLY A 145 2.74 -3.86 -0.31
CA GLY A 145 1.80 -4.72 -0.99
C GLY A 145 2.24 -6.17 -1.09
N LYS A 146 1.54 -6.88 -1.98
CA LYS A 146 1.87 -8.23 -2.41
C LYS A 146 1.68 -8.37 -3.91
N ASP A 147 2.56 -9.16 -4.50
CA ASP A 147 2.48 -9.69 -5.87
C ASP A 147 2.10 -11.16 -5.74
N LYS A 148 0.97 -11.56 -6.33
CA LYS A 148 0.46 -12.92 -6.24
C LYS A 148 0.12 -13.45 -7.62
N THR A 149 0.76 -14.55 -8.02
CA THR A 149 0.48 -15.24 -9.28
C THR A 149 -0.06 -16.64 -9.00
N VAL A 150 -1.20 -16.96 -9.61
CA VAL A 150 -1.90 -18.25 -9.42
C VAL A 150 -2.09 -18.93 -10.77
N GLY A 151 -1.60 -20.16 -10.88
CA GLY A 151 -1.82 -21.06 -12.01
C GLY A 151 -3.13 -21.85 -11.91
N PRO A 152 -3.61 -22.46 -13.01
CA PRO A 152 -4.84 -23.23 -12.99
C PRO A 152 -4.70 -24.54 -12.21
N SER A 153 -5.78 -24.97 -11.57
CA SER A 153 -5.84 -26.28 -10.91
C SER A 153 -5.64 -27.41 -11.91
N GLY A 154 -4.86 -28.43 -11.54
CA GLY A 154 -4.61 -29.57 -12.41
C GLY A 154 -3.51 -29.34 -13.45
N ALA A 155 -2.94 -28.13 -13.50
CA ALA A 155 -1.76 -27.84 -14.30
C ALA A 155 -0.63 -28.80 -13.95
N CYS A 156 0.14 -29.18 -14.97
CA CYS A 156 1.27 -30.11 -14.84
C CYS A 156 0.94 -31.45 -14.15
N GLY A 157 -0.33 -31.89 -14.21
CA GLY A 157 -0.79 -33.12 -13.57
C GLY A 157 -0.85 -33.06 -12.04
N GLN A 158 -0.76 -31.88 -11.45
CA GLN A 158 -0.82 -31.66 -10.01
C GLN A 158 -2.23 -31.23 -9.59
N ASN A 159 -2.85 -31.97 -8.67
CA ASN A 159 -4.17 -31.61 -8.13
C ASN A 159 -4.08 -30.54 -7.03
N GLN A 160 -3.38 -29.45 -7.33
CA GLN A 160 -3.26 -28.24 -6.51
C GLN A 160 -2.99 -27.05 -7.41
N TRP A 161 -3.24 -25.84 -6.92
CA TRP A 161 -2.86 -24.62 -7.64
C TRP A 161 -1.38 -24.36 -7.39
N LEU A 162 -0.66 -23.87 -8.39
CA LEU A 162 0.63 -23.22 -8.15
C LEU A 162 0.36 -21.77 -7.77
N ASP A 163 0.61 -21.43 -6.51
CA ASP A 163 0.45 -20.08 -5.96
C ASP A 163 1.82 -19.56 -5.54
N ILE A 164 2.30 -18.52 -6.23
CA ILE A 164 3.50 -17.78 -5.84
C ILE A 164 3.08 -16.41 -5.33
N THR A 165 3.40 -16.14 -4.07
CA THR A 165 3.15 -14.83 -3.43
C THR A 165 4.47 -14.21 -2.98
N MET A 166 4.73 -12.97 -3.38
CA MET A 166 5.90 -12.18 -3.02
C MET A 166 5.48 -10.88 -2.33
N PRO A 167 6.21 -10.39 -1.31
CA PRO A 167 6.05 -9.02 -0.85
C PRO A 167 6.38 -8.03 -1.96
N LEU A 168 5.58 -6.97 -2.06
CA LEU A 168 5.72 -5.93 -3.09
C LEU A 168 5.99 -4.59 -2.41
N ARG A 169 6.98 -3.86 -2.93
CA ARG A 169 7.24 -2.47 -2.57
C ARG A 169 7.20 -1.60 -3.81
N LEU A 170 6.55 -0.44 -3.72
CA LEU A 170 6.64 0.62 -4.73
C LEU A 170 7.29 1.85 -4.10
N ASP A 171 8.23 2.45 -4.82
CA ASP A 171 8.77 3.77 -4.51
C ASP A 171 8.42 4.73 -5.65
N GLN A 172 7.78 5.86 -5.35
CA GLN A 172 7.46 6.87 -6.35
C GLN A 172 8.73 7.56 -6.85
N LEU A 173 8.88 7.64 -8.18
CA LEU A 173 10.01 8.25 -8.87
C LEU A 173 9.70 9.69 -9.31
N SER A 174 8.51 9.91 -9.85
CA SER A 174 8.03 11.22 -10.33
C SER A 174 6.52 11.35 -10.24
#